data_AF-A0AAU8IG04-F1
#
_entry.id   AF-A0AAU8IG04-F1
#
_cell.length_a   1.000
_cell.length_b   1.000
_cell.length_c   1.000
_cell.angle_alpha   90.00
_cell.angle_beta   90.00
_cell.angle_gamma   90.00
#
_symmetry.space_group_name_H-M   'P 1'
#
loop_
_entity.id
_entity.type
_entity.pdbx_description
1 polymer ?
#
loop_
_entity_poly.entity_id
_entity_poly.type
_entity_poly.pdbx_seq_one_letter_code
_entity_poly.pdbx_strand_id
1 'polypeptide(L)'
;MKRFSLSILITVLIGSGLFFVFFHPPEPEIFIKGNKYHAVYNEPVKIHFENKRRLYHYQLYIDGKKYKEGTAVNRNGKHLIKAEISFSGKTVDKTFHLTIDTEKPGYPLVNIEPSSIHLKQAAIHVKEEPGIDYKAYLDNRPWLLNKAITQPGEHQLKIISSDQSNGLKNIDIRTFHIFETAFSKEEVRYFLKIALGTEYNPNDKFINKWTEPIVIKPYLETTKEDRDMIKKTAKALSQLTGLDISVLDPSDKRKENMSIYFPKDKDMAKYQGPTYRNNWGYFNYFDSDNMIYKAYLLIDRDLSQDLRNEVILEEITQALGLGNDTYDYKDSVFQQEKNQAVTHYSAMDKKVIQLLYLKEIEPGMDKEAVLETLNPIIR
;
A
#
# COMPACT_ATOMS: atom_id res chain seq x y z
N MET A 1 89.41 -23.49 -11.81
CA MET A 1 88.08 -23.09 -11.30
C MET A 1 88.25 -21.91 -10.35
N LYS A 2 87.46 -20.85 -10.54
CA LYS A 2 87.44 -19.52 -9.86
C LYS A 2 86.93 -19.65 -8.39
N ARG A 3 87.19 -18.80 -7.38
CA ARG A 3 87.35 -17.33 -7.27
C ARG A 3 87.84 -16.97 -5.83
N PHE A 4 88.80 -16.04 -5.63
CA PHE A 4 88.70 -14.65 -5.10
C PHE A 4 88.19 -14.51 -3.63
N SER A 5 88.61 -13.59 -2.74
CA SER A 5 89.66 -12.56 -2.59
C SER A 5 89.29 -11.81 -1.29
N LEU A 6 90.23 -11.50 -0.38
CA LEU A 6 90.00 -10.62 0.79
C LEU A 6 91.34 -9.93 1.14
N SER A 7 91.58 -8.71 0.67
CA SER A 7 91.21 -7.40 1.22
C SER A 7 92.02 -6.99 2.46
N ILE A 8 92.87 -5.99 2.25
CA ILE A 8 93.74 -5.28 3.18
C ILE A 8 92.93 -4.23 3.95
N LEU A 9 93.25 -4.09 5.23
CA LEU A 9 92.75 -3.10 6.17
C LEU A 9 93.73 -1.93 6.24
N ILE A 10 93.33 -0.68 5.92
CA ILE A 10 93.93 0.55 6.49
C ILE A 10 92.86 1.64 6.63
N THR A 11 92.79 2.14 7.86
CA THR A 11 91.97 3.22 8.43
C THR A 11 92.32 4.61 7.89
N VAL A 12 91.33 5.47 7.64
CA VAL A 12 91.53 6.93 7.58
C VAL A 12 90.41 7.65 8.33
N LEU A 13 90.82 8.47 9.30
CA LEU A 13 90.01 9.45 10.05
C LEU A 13 89.46 10.54 9.13
N ILE A 14 88.16 10.84 9.26
CA ILE A 14 87.54 12.14 8.98
C ILE A 14 86.47 12.28 10.07
N GLY A 15 86.58 13.18 11.05
CA GLY A 15 86.53 14.62 10.87
C GLY A 15 85.18 15.09 11.42
N SER A 16 85.22 15.64 12.63
CA SER A 16 84.09 16.18 13.40
C SER A 16 83.28 17.21 12.61
N GLY A 17 82.11 16.79 12.14
CA GLY A 17 81.03 17.67 11.70
C GLY A 17 79.74 17.16 12.31
N LEU A 18 79.42 17.61 13.53
CA LEU A 18 78.09 17.50 14.12
C LEU A 18 77.15 18.39 13.31
N PHE A 19 76.78 17.94 12.10
CA PHE A 19 75.51 18.33 11.52
C PHE A 19 74.45 17.67 12.40
N PHE A 20 73.95 18.41 13.39
CA PHE A 20 72.58 18.21 13.85
C PHE A 20 71.68 18.50 12.66
N VAL A 21 71.55 17.53 11.75
CA VAL A 21 70.32 17.41 10.99
C VAL A 21 69.28 17.22 12.08
N PHE A 22 68.56 18.28 12.42
CA PHE A 22 67.30 18.16 13.12
C PHE A 22 66.43 17.30 12.22
N PHE A 23 66.53 15.98 12.40
CA PHE A 23 65.59 15.01 11.89
C PHE A 23 64.28 15.37 12.57
N HIS A 24 63.54 16.31 11.98
CA HIS A 24 62.14 16.48 12.29
C HIS A 24 61.49 15.20 11.79
N PRO A 25 61.06 14.29 12.68
CA PRO A 25 60.33 13.12 12.25
C PRO A 25 59.13 13.64 11.45
N PRO A 26 58.79 13.05 10.29
CA PRO A 26 57.59 13.46 9.58
C PRO A 26 56.41 13.34 10.55
N GLU A 27 55.58 14.38 10.58
CA GLU A 27 54.46 14.43 11.50
C GLU A 27 53.58 13.19 11.31
N PRO A 28 53.19 12.51 12.39
CA PRO A 28 52.27 11.40 12.29
C PRO A 28 50.92 11.87 11.71
N GLU A 29 50.30 11.03 10.89
CA GLU A 29 49.02 11.30 10.24
C GLU A 29 47.94 10.38 10.81
N ILE A 30 46.79 10.94 11.21
CA ILE A 30 45.62 10.15 11.60
C ILE A 30 44.70 10.03 10.38
N PHE A 31 44.17 8.84 10.12
CA PHE A 31 43.22 8.59 9.05
C PHE A 31 42.04 7.76 9.54
N ILE A 32 40.82 8.15 9.18
CA ILE A 32 39.68 7.24 9.23
C ILE A 32 39.82 6.30 8.02
N LYS A 33 39.83 4.99 8.25
CA LYS A 33 39.91 4.01 7.16
C LYS A 33 38.63 4.11 6.32
N GLY A 34 38.68 4.76 5.15
CA GLY A 34 37.56 4.82 4.21
C GLY A 34 37.38 6.11 3.42
N ASN A 35 37.79 7.28 3.91
CA ASN A 35 37.83 8.50 3.08
C ASN A 35 38.54 9.68 3.79
N LYS A 36 38.99 10.65 2.99
CA LYS A 36 39.58 11.92 3.44
C LYS A 36 38.62 12.71 4.34
N TYR A 37 39.19 13.55 5.20
CA TYR A 37 38.52 14.57 6.00
C TYR A 37 37.39 15.28 5.24
N HIS A 38 36.30 15.57 5.98
CA HIS A 38 35.02 16.20 5.61
C HIS A 38 33.91 15.23 5.17
N ALA A 39 33.01 14.88 6.10
CA ALA A 39 31.56 14.72 5.87
C ALA A 39 30.87 14.27 7.17
N VAL A 40 29.58 14.55 7.29
CA VAL A 40 28.69 13.91 8.27
C VAL A 40 28.58 12.42 7.90
N TYR A 41 28.77 11.54 8.87
CA TYR A 41 28.68 10.09 8.69
C TYR A 41 27.29 9.61 9.06
N ASN A 42 26.63 8.93 8.13
CA ASN A 42 25.27 8.41 8.32
C ASN A 42 25.22 6.99 8.90
N GLU A 43 26.37 6.48 9.33
CA GLU A 43 26.52 5.18 9.95
C GLU A 43 27.62 5.22 11.02
N PRO A 44 27.64 4.25 11.94
CA PRO A 44 28.71 4.16 12.94
C PRO A 44 30.11 4.05 12.32
N VAL A 45 31.05 4.85 12.82
CA VAL A 45 32.42 4.93 12.27
C VAL A 45 33.40 4.20 13.17
N LYS A 46 34.32 3.44 12.57
CA LYS A 46 35.49 2.88 13.27
C LYS A 46 36.72 3.72 12.94
N ILE A 47 37.38 4.22 13.99
CA ILE A 47 38.58 5.04 13.85
C ILE A 47 39.79 4.12 13.91
N HIS A 48 40.71 4.35 12.97
CA HIS A 48 41.97 3.66 12.88
C HIS A 48 43.12 4.67 12.95
N PHE A 49 44.29 4.24 13.40
CA PHE A 49 45.49 5.06 13.41
C PHE A 49 46.58 4.39 12.57
N GLU A 50 46.95 5.01 11.45
CA GLU A 50 47.97 4.46 10.58
C GLU A 50 49.38 4.85 11.06
N ASN A 51 50.03 3.93 11.76
CA ASN A 51 51.38 4.14 12.24
C ASN A 51 52.45 3.77 11.19
N LYS A 52 52.75 4.70 10.27
CA LYS A 52 53.71 4.48 9.16
C LYS A 52 55.16 4.21 9.63
N ARG A 53 55.52 4.55 10.88
CA ARG A 53 56.82 4.23 11.47
C ARG A 53 56.60 3.53 12.81
N ARG A 54 56.92 2.23 12.89
CA ARG A 54 56.75 1.34 14.07
C ARG A 54 57.37 1.83 15.42
N LEU A 55 57.95 3.02 15.46
CA LEU A 55 58.61 3.63 16.62
C LEU A 55 57.70 4.57 17.44
N TYR A 56 56.49 4.90 16.96
CA TYR A 56 55.55 5.75 17.69
C TYR A 56 54.65 4.95 18.64
N HIS A 57 54.56 5.38 19.90
CA HIS A 57 53.48 4.98 20.80
C HIS A 57 52.35 6.00 20.69
N TYR A 58 51.10 5.56 20.69
CA TYR A 58 49.97 6.46 20.61
C TYR A 58 48.81 6.01 21.51
N GLN A 59 48.02 6.98 21.96
CA GLN A 59 46.75 6.77 22.65
C GLN A 59 45.67 7.60 21.95
N LEU A 60 44.56 6.94 21.61
CA LEU A 60 43.41 7.62 21.02
C LEU A 60 42.42 8.04 22.10
N TYR A 61 41.78 9.17 21.85
CA TYR A 61 40.69 9.71 22.65
C TYR A 61 39.56 10.17 21.74
N ILE A 62 38.33 10.00 22.22
CA ILE A 62 37.12 10.59 21.66
C ILE A 62 36.43 11.41 22.76
N ASP A 63 36.20 12.69 22.48
CA ASP A 63 35.60 13.64 23.44
C ASP A 63 36.27 13.58 24.82
N GLY A 64 37.61 13.49 24.83
CA GLY A 64 38.43 13.41 26.05
C GLY A 64 38.47 12.05 26.74
N LYS A 65 37.72 11.04 26.28
CA LYS A 65 37.75 9.67 26.84
C LYS A 65 38.65 8.75 26.03
N LYS A 66 39.43 7.90 26.71
CA LYS A 66 40.28 6.89 26.03
C LYS A 66 39.43 6.04 25.09
N TYR A 67 39.87 5.94 23.84
CA TYR A 67 39.21 5.20 22.78
C TYR A 67 40.05 3.97 22.41
N LYS A 68 39.39 2.81 22.33
CA LYS A 68 40.00 1.57 21.84
C LYS A 68 39.82 1.51 20.33
N GLU A 69 40.93 1.52 19.60
CA GLU A 69 40.95 1.45 18.14
C GLU A 69 40.06 0.32 17.60
N GLY A 70 39.30 0.60 16.54
CA GLY A 70 38.38 -0.35 15.92
C GLY A 70 37.02 -0.50 16.61
N THR A 71 36.79 0.15 17.77
CA THR A 71 35.47 0.20 18.42
C THR A 71 34.55 1.14 17.65
N ALA A 72 33.32 0.75 17.34
CA ALA A 72 32.41 1.65 16.62
C ALA A 72 32.03 2.87 17.47
N VAL A 73 32.08 4.06 16.87
CA VAL A 73 31.49 5.29 17.38
C VAL A 73 30.10 5.39 16.77
N ASN A 74 29.07 5.39 17.60
CA ASN A 74 27.66 5.32 17.18
C ASN A 74 26.79 6.42 17.78
N ARG A 75 27.36 7.33 18.59
CA ARG A 75 26.62 8.44 19.15
C ARG A 75 26.46 9.50 18.07
N ASN A 76 25.25 10.03 17.90
CA ASN A 76 25.03 11.17 17.01
C ASN A 76 25.70 12.43 17.58
N GLY A 77 26.04 13.36 16.69
CA GLY A 77 26.62 14.66 16.98
C GLY A 77 28.08 14.81 16.56
N LYS A 78 28.64 15.97 16.89
CA LYS A 78 30.04 16.31 16.66
C LYS A 78 30.92 15.60 17.69
N HIS A 79 32.01 15.02 17.21
CA HIS A 79 33.01 14.34 18.00
C HIS A 79 34.38 14.93 17.73
N LEU A 80 35.11 15.18 18.81
CA LEU A 80 36.52 15.55 18.75
C LEU A 80 37.36 14.29 18.97
N ILE A 81 38.13 13.92 17.95
CA ILE A 81 39.11 12.84 18.06
C ILE A 81 40.47 13.45 18.31
N LYS A 82 41.17 12.92 19.31
CA LYS A 82 42.54 13.30 19.65
C LYS A 82 43.42 12.06 19.65
N ALA A 83 44.52 12.09 18.91
CA ALA A 83 45.62 11.15 19.07
C ALA A 83 46.76 11.85 19.81
N GLU A 84 47.14 11.30 20.95
CA GLU A 84 48.33 11.69 21.69
C GLU A 84 49.47 10.76 21.28
N ILE A 85 50.55 11.32 20.75
CA ILE A 85 51.60 10.57 20.06
C ILE A 85 52.93 10.87 20.72
N SER A 86 53.60 9.82 21.17
CA SER A 86 54.83 9.91 21.96
C SER A 86 56.03 9.33 21.20
N PHE A 87 57.09 10.12 21.10
CA PHE A 87 58.36 9.75 20.46
C PHE A 87 59.55 10.35 21.22
N SER A 88 60.51 9.52 21.61
CA SER A 88 61.78 9.98 22.21
C SER A 88 61.60 10.92 23.42
N GLY A 89 60.62 10.64 24.28
CA GLY A 89 60.30 11.45 25.46
C GLY A 89 59.52 12.75 25.19
N LYS A 90 59.15 13.03 23.93
CA LYS A 90 58.29 14.16 23.55
C LYS A 90 56.90 13.66 23.14
N THR A 91 55.88 14.44 23.46
CA THR A 91 54.48 14.13 23.13
C THR A 91 53.89 15.25 22.27
N VAL A 92 53.14 14.86 21.24
CA VAL A 92 52.42 15.77 20.34
C VAL A 92 50.98 15.29 20.21
N ASP A 93 50.05 16.25 20.21
CA ASP A 93 48.64 15.99 19.97
C ASP A 93 48.27 16.27 18.52
N LYS A 94 47.48 15.39 17.92
CA LYS A 94 46.75 15.66 16.68
C LYS A 94 45.26 15.51 16.91
N THR A 95 44.50 16.48 16.42
CA THR A 95 43.04 16.50 16.60
C THR A 95 42.31 16.61 15.27
N PHE A 96 41.11 16.04 15.22
CA PHE A 96 40.18 16.23 14.12
C PHE A 96 38.73 16.09 14.57
N HIS A 97 37.82 16.66 13.79
CA HIS A 97 36.39 16.57 14.02
C HIS A 97 35.73 15.61 13.05
N LEU A 98 34.78 14.83 13.55
CA LEU A 98 33.80 14.11 12.73
C LEU A 98 32.39 14.42 13.27
N THR A 99 31.39 14.30 12.41
CA THR A 99 29.97 14.37 12.83
C THR A 99 29.33 13.05 12.47
N ILE A 100 28.65 12.39 13.40
CA ILE A 100 27.80 11.23 13.10
C ILE A 100 26.36 11.71 13.16
N ASP A 101 25.60 11.43 12.12
CA ASP A 101 24.17 11.71 12.08
C ASP A 101 23.47 10.56 11.36
N THR A 102 22.93 9.65 12.16
CA THR A 102 22.22 8.46 11.70
C THR A 102 20.71 8.67 11.63
N GLU A 103 20.23 9.89 11.92
CA GLU A 103 18.80 10.20 11.91
C GLU A 103 18.30 10.44 10.48
N LYS A 104 17.23 9.74 10.12
CA LYS A 104 16.55 9.96 8.85
C LYS A 104 15.76 11.27 8.91
N PRO A 105 15.56 11.93 7.75
CA PRO A 105 14.62 13.04 7.70
C PRO A 105 13.19 12.56 8.03
N GLY A 106 12.36 13.50 8.47
CA GLY A 106 10.93 13.26 8.69
C GLY A 106 10.22 12.75 7.44
N TYR A 107 9.03 12.21 7.63
CA TYR A 107 8.13 11.93 6.51
C TYR A 107 7.72 13.25 5.86
N PRO A 108 7.67 13.33 4.52
CA PRO A 108 7.13 14.50 3.82
C PRO A 108 5.73 14.83 4.32
N LEU A 109 5.46 16.10 4.58
CA LEU A 109 4.12 16.58 4.90
C LEU A 109 3.38 16.85 3.58
N VAL A 110 2.36 16.04 3.31
CA VAL A 110 1.62 16.05 2.04
C VAL A 110 0.13 16.23 2.32
N ASN A 111 -0.56 17.06 1.55
CA ASN A 111 -2.00 17.33 1.70
C ASN A 111 -2.90 16.26 1.02
N ILE A 112 -2.46 15.01 0.99
CA ILE A 112 -3.26 13.92 0.42
C ILE A 112 -3.30 12.73 1.38
N GLU A 113 -4.52 12.38 1.78
CA GLU A 113 -4.72 11.22 2.62
C GLU A 113 -4.60 9.93 1.80
N PRO A 114 -4.10 8.83 2.40
CA PRO A 114 -4.09 7.53 1.76
C PRO A 114 -5.52 7.11 1.42
N SER A 115 -5.69 6.52 0.24
CA SER A 115 -6.98 6.07 -0.29
C SER A 115 -8.01 7.20 -0.48
N SER A 116 -7.57 8.46 -0.58
CA SER A 116 -8.48 9.58 -0.88
C SER A 116 -9.00 9.55 -2.32
N ILE A 117 -10.18 10.13 -2.54
CA ILE A 117 -10.81 10.26 -3.86
C ILE A 117 -10.95 11.72 -4.26
N HIS A 118 -10.82 11.95 -5.57
CA HIS A 118 -10.80 13.29 -6.16
C HIS A 118 -11.62 13.31 -7.44
N LEU A 119 -12.23 14.44 -7.76
CA LEU A 119 -12.99 14.64 -8.99
C LEU A 119 -12.17 15.47 -9.99
N LYS A 120 -11.96 14.94 -11.21
CA LYS A 120 -11.22 15.51 -12.34
C LYS A 120 -9.74 15.77 -12.11
N GLN A 121 -9.33 16.12 -10.90
CA GLN A 121 -7.93 16.37 -10.55
C GLN A 121 -7.64 16.21 -9.06
N ALA A 122 -6.41 15.84 -8.72
CA ALA A 122 -5.85 15.91 -7.37
C ALA A 122 -4.80 17.03 -7.31
N ALA A 123 -5.02 18.03 -6.44
CA ALA A 123 -4.09 19.13 -6.20
C ALA A 123 -3.18 18.78 -5.01
N ILE A 124 -2.05 18.14 -5.32
CA ILE A 124 -1.11 17.64 -4.30
C ILE A 124 -0.01 18.66 -4.04
N HIS A 125 0.14 19.02 -2.78
CA HIS A 125 1.15 19.91 -2.24
C HIS A 125 2.04 19.17 -1.23
N VAL A 126 3.34 19.28 -1.44
CA VAL A 126 4.35 18.80 -0.48
C VAL A 126 4.94 20.03 0.19
N LYS A 127 4.86 20.08 1.53
CA LYS A 127 5.50 21.14 2.30
C LYS A 127 7.00 20.87 2.39
N GLU A 128 7.77 21.75 1.76
CA GLU A 128 9.24 21.65 1.73
C GLU A 128 9.85 22.14 3.06
N GLU A 129 10.83 21.40 3.57
CA GLU A 129 11.60 21.75 4.76
C GLU A 129 13.04 22.16 4.40
N PRO A 130 13.61 23.20 5.03
CA PRO A 130 14.99 23.58 4.78
C PRO A 130 15.97 22.43 5.06
N GLY A 131 16.92 22.21 4.15
CA GLY A 131 17.93 21.15 4.29
C GLY A 131 17.46 19.76 3.84
N ILE A 132 16.24 19.63 3.33
CA ILE A 132 15.69 18.38 2.80
C ILE A 132 15.44 18.51 1.30
N ASP A 133 15.97 17.58 0.51
CA ASP A 133 15.64 17.43 -0.91
C ASP A 133 14.44 16.49 -1.09
N TYR A 134 13.51 16.85 -1.97
CA TYR A 134 12.34 16.03 -2.29
C TYR A 134 12.37 15.55 -3.74
N LYS A 135 12.08 14.26 -3.94
CA LYS A 135 11.82 13.67 -5.26
C LYS A 135 10.50 12.93 -5.22
N ALA A 136 9.66 13.14 -6.22
CA ALA A 136 8.35 12.52 -6.28
C ALA A 136 8.13 11.78 -7.60
N TYR A 137 7.36 10.70 -7.52
CA TYR A 137 7.04 9.82 -8.63
C TYR A 137 5.55 9.49 -8.59
N LEU A 138 4.88 9.69 -9.71
CA LEU A 138 3.50 9.25 -9.94
C LEU A 138 3.54 8.00 -10.81
N ASP A 139 3.00 6.89 -10.32
CA ASP A 139 2.95 5.60 -11.03
C ASP A 139 4.33 5.19 -11.58
N ASN A 140 5.35 5.32 -10.72
CA ASN A 140 6.76 5.06 -11.01
C ASN A 140 7.40 5.99 -12.05
N ARG A 141 6.75 7.09 -12.45
CA ARG A 141 7.31 8.10 -13.35
C ARG A 141 7.63 9.39 -12.59
N PRO A 142 8.74 10.09 -12.88
CA PRO A 142 9.05 11.35 -12.22
C PRO A 142 7.87 12.33 -12.32
N TRP A 143 7.47 12.88 -11.17
CA TRP A 143 6.41 13.88 -11.09
C TRP A 143 6.98 15.19 -10.54
N LEU A 144 6.57 16.29 -11.15
CA LEU A 144 6.96 17.62 -10.72
C LEU A 144 6.13 18.00 -9.49
N LEU A 145 6.79 18.31 -8.38
CA LEU A 145 6.14 18.74 -7.15
C LEU A 145 5.13 19.85 -7.42
N ASN A 146 3.99 19.77 -6.74
CA ASN A 146 2.90 20.75 -6.80
C ASN A 146 2.16 20.85 -8.15
N LYS A 147 2.41 19.95 -9.09
CA LYS A 147 1.67 19.88 -10.36
C LYS A 147 0.39 19.04 -10.20
N ALA A 148 -0.78 19.65 -10.38
CA ALA A 148 -2.05 18.91 -10.35
C ALA A 148 -2.02 17.66 -11.24
N ILE A 149 -2.59 16.58 -10.72
CA ILE A 149 -2.73 15.30 -11.43
C ILE A 149 -4.15 15.24 -11.95
N THR A 150 -4.33 15.03 -13.26
CA THR A 150 -5.65 15.12 -13.92
C THR A 150 -6.03 13.83 -14.64
N GLN A 151 -5.14 12.84 -14.65
CA GLN A 151 -5.42 11.56 -15.27
C GLN A 151 -6.47 10.84 -14.40
N PRO A 152 -7.56 10.31 -14.98
CA PRO A 152 -8.49 9.49 -14.23
C PRO A 152 -7.90 8.12 -13.91
N GLY A 153 -8.37 7.53 -12.81
CA GLY A 153 -8.02 6.19 -12.36
C GLY A 153 -7.27 6.16 -11.03
N GLU A 154 -6.82 4.98 -10.67
CA GLU A 154 -5.98 4.77 -9.49
C GLU A 154 -4.56 5.27 -9.74
N HIS A 155 -4.01 5.93 -8.74
CA HIS A 155 -2.66 6.46 -8.76
C HIS A 155 -1.89 6.10 -7.49
N GLN A 156 -0.59 5.90 -7.65
CA GLN A 156 0.37 5.78 -6.56
C GLN A 156 1.37 6.93 -6.63
N LEU A 157 1.37 7.79 -5.61
CA LEU A 157 2.37 8.82 -5.39
C LEU A 157 3.43 8.32 -4.42
N LYS A 158 4.68 8.29 -4.86
CA LYS A 158 5.85 8.00 -4.05
C LYS A 158 6.68 9.27 -3.87
N ILE A 159 6.91 9.69 -2.64
CA ILE A 159 7.75 10.84 -2.30
C ILE A 159 8.96 10.35 -1.51
N ILE A 160 10.14 10.81 -1.90
CA ILE A 160 11.42 10.52 -1.26
C ILE A 160 11.96 11.83 -0.70
N SER A 161 12.06 11.93 0.63
CA SER A 161 12.84 12.98 1.29
C SER A 161 14.28 12.51 1.47
N SER A 162 15.25 13.40 1.27
CA SER A 162 16.67 13.14 1.44
C SER A 162 17.30 14.27 2.23
N ASP A 163 17.94 13.96 3.35
CA ASP A 163 18.63 14.96 4.16
C ASP A 163 19.92 15.39 3.45
N GLN A 164 20.10 16.69 3.24
CA GLN A 164 21.28 17.24 2.55
C GLN A 164 22.58 17.07 3.36
N SER A 165 22.48 16.96 4.69
CA SER A 165 23.63 16.86 5.58
C SER A 165 24.21 15.46 5.66
N ASN A 166 23.37 14.42 5.72
CA ASN A 166 23.78 13.03 5.95
C ASN A 166 23.39 12.07 4.80
N GLY A 167 22.60 12.53 3.83
CA GLY A 167 22.18 11.75 2.66
C GLY A 167 21.17 10.62 2.95
N LEU A 168 20.71 10.47 4.20
CA LEU A 168 19.69 9.51 4.57
C LEU A 168 18.34 9.91 4.00
N LYS A 169 17.51 8.89 3.77
CA LYS A 169 16.26 9.04 3.05
C LYS A 169 15.09 8.46 3.81
N ASN A 170 13.94 9.06 3.59
CA ASN A 170 12.65 8.51 3.96
C ASN A 170 11.75 8.41 2.71
N ILE A 171 10.82 7.46 2.72
CA ILE A 171 9.93 7.19 1.58
C ILE A 171 8.51 7.15 2.09
N ASP A 172 7.65 7.99 1.52
CA ASP A 172 6.21 7.97 1.72
C ASP A 172 5.50 7.50 0.45
N ILE A 173 4.49 6.66 0.58
CA ILE A 173 3.69 6.13 -0.53
C ILE A 173 2.22 6.36 -0.22
N ARG A 174 1.54 7.06 -1.11
CA ARG A 174 0.10 7.36 -1.03
C ARG A 174 -0.60 6.80 -2.26
N THR A 175 -1.74 6.18 -2.05
CA THR A 175 -2.66 5.79 -3.13
C THR A 175 -3.88 6.70 -3.11
N PHE A 176 -4.43 7.02 -4.27
CA PHE A 176 -5.65 7.82 -4.39
C PHE A 176 -6.31 7.54 -5.75
N HIS A 177 -7.56 7.93 -5.90
CA HIS A 177 -8.33 7.74 -7.14
C HIS A 177 -8.82 9.09 -7.66
N ILE A 178 -8.63 9.35 -8.96
CA ILE A 178 -9.26 10.47 -9.66
C ILE A 178 -10.43 9.96 -10.52
N PHE A 179 -11.63 10.40 -10.20
CA PHE A 179 -12.83 10.11 -11.00
C PHE A 179 -12.97 11.13 -12.13
N GLU A 180 -13.26 10.65 -13.33
CA GLU A 180 -13.55 11.52 -14.49
C GLU A 180 -14.90 12.23 -14.33
N THR A 181 -15.89 11.51 -13.81
CA THR A 181 -17.26 11.99 -13.69
C THR A 181 -17.76 11.86 -12.25
N ALA A 182 -18.51 12.86 -11.81
CA ALA A 182 -19.16 12.85 -10.51
C ALA A 182 -20.44 12.02 -10.55
N PHE A 183 -20.76 11.41 -9.40
CA PHE A 183 -22.08 10.87 -9.12
C PHE A 183 -23.03 12.00 -8.73
N SER A 184 -24.26 11.95 -9.16
CA SER A 184 -25.33 12.83 -8.70
C SER A 184 -25.74 12.47 -7.27
N LYS A 185 -26.25 13.46 -6.54
CA LYS A 185 -26.88 13.23 -5.23
C LYS A 185 -27.97 12.16 -5.27
N GLU A 186 -28.67 12.05 -6.40
CA GLU A 186 -29.73 11.05 -6.57
C GLU A 186 -29.19 9.62 -6.68
N GLU A 187 -28.12 9.41 -7.46
CA GLU A 187 -27.44 8.10 -7.55
C GLU A 187 -26.94 7.65 -6.17
N VAL A 188 -26.37 8.57 -5.38
CA VAL A 188 -25.90 8.26 -4.02
C VAL A 188 -27.06 8.03 -3.05
N ARG A 189 -28.12 8.84 -3.12
CA ARG A 189 -29.33 8.65 -2.30
C ARG A 189 -29.97 7.29 -2.56
N TYR A 190 -30.08 6.91 -3.83
CA TYR A 190 -30.64 5.62 -4.23
C TYR A 190 -29.73 4.47 -3.79
N PHE A 191 -28.42 4.57 -4.03
CA PHE A 191 -27.44 3.59 -3.53
C PHE A 191 -27.58 3.35 -2.02
N LEU A 192 -27.63 4.41 -1.20
CA LEU A 192 -27.80 4.28 0.25
C LEU A 192 -29.12 3.61 0.63
N LYS A 193 -30.19 3.78 -0.16
CA LYS A 193 -31.48 3.13 0.08
C LYS A 193 -31.45 1.63 -0.24
N ILE A 194 -30.71 1.25 -1.28
CA ILE A 194 -30.58 -0.15 -1.72
C ILE A 194 -29.56 -0.93 -0.88
N ALA A 195 -28.43 -0.32 -0.55
CA ALA A 195 -27.29 -0.99 0.08
C ALA A 195 -27.34 -0.99 1.62
N LEU A 196 -28.09 -0.06 2.23
CA LEU A 196 -28.27 0.01 3.68
C LEU A 196 -29.67 -0.46 4.06
N GLY A 197 -29.71 -1.36 5.03
CA GLY A 197 -30.91 -2.09 5.42
C GLY A 197 -31.19 -3.26 4.49
N THR A 198 -31.96 -4.21 4.99
CA THR A 198 -32.60 -5.26 4.17
C THR A 198 -34.10 -5.20 4.38
N GLU A 199 -34.88 -5.76 3.45
CA GLU A 199 -36.35 -5.91 3.61
C GLU A 199 -36.72 -6.61 4.94
N TYR A 200 -35.82 -7.44 5.46
CA TYR A 200 -36.01 -8.28 6.65
C TYR A 200 -35.39 -7.71 7.93
N ASN A 201 -34.40 -6.81 7.84
CA ASN A 201 -33.74 -6.18 8.97
C ASN A 201 -33.47 -4.68 8.71
N PRO A 202 -34.45 -3.80 9.00
CA PRO A 202 -34.31 -2.36 8.82
C PRO A 202 -33.29 -1.71 9.79
N ASN A 203 -32.72 -2.49 10.72
CA ASN A 203 -31.68 -2.04 11.64
C ASN A 203 -30.26 -2.29 11.12
N ASP A 204 -30.08 -3.02 10.01
CA ASP A 204 -28.76 -3.08 9.36
C ASP A 204 -28.45 -1.71 8.76
N LYS A 205 -27.42 -1.08 9.31
CA LYS A 205 -27.01 0.28 8.97
C LYS A 205 -25.68 0.32 8.23
N PHE A 206 -25.14 -0.84 7.88
CA PHE A 206 -23.77 -1.00 7.42
C PHE A 206 -23.68 -1.66 6.06
N ILE A 207 -22.67 -1.27 5.29
CA ILE A 207 -22.34 -1.87 4.00
C ILE A 207 -21.87 -3.31 4.21
N ASN A 208 -22.60 -4.25 3.60
CA ASN A 208 -22.17 -5.63 3.44
C ASN A 208 -21.77 -5.84 1.99
N LYS A 209 -20.61 -6.46 1.74
CA LYS A 209 -20.16 -6.76 0.36
C LYS A 209 -19.18 -7.92 0.33
N TRP A 210 -19.05 -8.53 -0.84
CA TRP A 210 -17.99 -9.51 -1.11
C TRP A 210 -16.62 -8.84 -1.20
N THR A 211 -15.61 -9.42 -0.57
CA THR A 211 -14.19 -9.04 -0.72
C THR A 211 -13.36 -10.13 -1.40
N GLU A 212 -13.93 -11.32 -1.55
CA GLU A 212 -13.31 -12.50 -2.17
C GLU A 212 -13.98 -12.83 -3.52
N PRO A 213 -13.32 -13.61 -4.40
CA PRO A 213 -13.92 -14.09 -5.63
C PRO A 213 -15.24 -14.83 -5.41
N ILE A 214 -16.21 -14.60 -6.29
CA ILE A 214 -17.52 -15.24 -6.24
C ILE A 214 -17.52 -16.44 -7.20
N VAL A 215 -17.86 -17.60 -6.68
CA VAL A 215 -18.02 -18.85 -7.42
C VAL A 215 -19.48 -19.26 -7.28
N ILE A 216 -20.23 -19.10 -8.37
CA ILE A 216 -21.66 -19.39 -8.45
C ILE A 216 -21.85 -20.83 -8.94
N LYS A 217 -22.77 -21.58 -8.33
CA LYS A 217 -23.16 -22.89 -8.83
C LYS A 217 -24.68 -23.11 -8.78
N PRO A 218 -25.32 -23.37 -9.94
CA PRO A 218 -26.71 -23.78 -9.99
C PRO A 218 -26.87 -25.27 -9.63
N TYR A 219 -27.94 -25.56 -8.89
CA TYR A 219 -28.36 -26.86 -8.43
C TYR A 219 -29.82 -27.12 -8.79
N LEU A 220 -30.23 -28.39 -8.69
CA LEU A 220 -31.53 -28.89 -9.14
C LEU A 220 -31.71 -28.73 -10.66
N GLU A 221 -32.87 -29.13 -11.19
CA GLU A 221 -33.18 -29.26 -12.62
C GLU A 221 -33.17 -27.92 -13.39
N THR A 222 -32.00 -27.28 -13.52
CA THR A 222 -31.80 -26.02 -14.23
C THR A 222 -31.89 -26.22 -15.74
N THR A 223 -32.60 -25.32 -16.42
CA THR A 223 -32.65 -25.32 -17.89
C THR A 223 -31.34 -24.77 -18.45
N LYS A 224 -31.16 -24.88 -19.77
CA LYS A 224 -30.00 -24.27 -20.44
C LYS A 224 -30.09 -22.74 -20.34
N GLU A 225 -31.29 -22.21 -20.53
CA GLU A 225 -31.62 -20.80 -20.51
C GLU A 225 -31.33 -20.19 -19.13
N ASP A 226 -31.62 -20.90 -18.03
CA ASP A 226 -31.27 -20.47 -16.67
C ASP A 226 -29.75 -20.29 -16.53
N ARG A 227 -28.98 -21.29 -16.98
CA ARG A 227 -27.52 -21.24 -16.91
C ARG A 227 -26.94 -20.13 -17.78
N ASP A 228 -27.53 -19.88 -18.94
CA ASP A 228 -27.12 -18.79 -19.82
C ASP A 228 -27.40 -17.43 -19.18
N MET A 229 -28.55 -17.27 -18.50
CA MET A 229 -28.88 -16.05 -17.75
C MET A 229 -27.98 -15.84 -16.53
N ILE A 230 -27.66 -16.88 -15.76
CA ILE A 230 -26.69 -16.82 -14.66
C ILE A 230 -25.32 -16.37 -15.17
N LYS A 231 -24.82 -16.99 -16.26
CA LYS A 231 -23.54 -16.63 -16.88
C LYS A 231 -23.53 -15.19 -17.41
N LYS A 232 -24.61 -14.74 -18.03
CA LYS A 232 -24.78 -13.34 -18.49
C LYS A 232 -24.72 -12.37 -17.30
N THR A 233 -25.43 -12.69 -16.23
CA THR A 233 -25.49 -11.88 -15.00
C THR A 233 -24.14 -11.79 -14.31
N ALA A 234 -23.48 -12.94 -14.09
CA ALA A 234 -22.13 -13.01 -13.53
C ALA A 234 -21.11 -12.18 -14.33
N LYS A 235 -21.15 -12.28 -15.67
CA LYS A 235 -20.26 -11.49 -16.54
C LYS A 235 -20.52 -10.00 -16.42
N ALA A 236 -21.78 -9.58 -16.42
CA ALA A 236 -22.14 -8.17 -16.29
C ALA A 236 -21.73 -7.61 -14.93
N LEU A 237 -21.92 -8.37 -13.85
CA LEU A 237 -21.48 -7.99 -12.50
C LEU A 237 -19.97 -7.90 -12.40
N SER A 238 -19.23 -8.89 -12.91
CA SER A 238 -17.75 -8.85 -12.92
C SER A 238 -17.22 -7.59 -13.64
N GLN A 239 -17.88 -7.16 -14.72
CA GLN A 239 -17.53 -5.93 -15.42
C GLN A 239 -17.86 -4.65 -14.64
N LEU A 240 -18.95 -4.65 -13.88
CA LEU A 240 -19.39 -3.48 -13.10
C LEU A 240 -18.63 -3.33 -11.78
N THR A 241 -18.25 -4.44 -11.15
CA THR A 241 -17.66 -4.48 -9.82
C THR A 241 -16.14 -4.67 -9.84
N GLY A 242 -15.58 -5.18 -10.94
CA GLY A 242 -14.18 -5.60 -11.00
C GLY A 242 -13.87 -6.90 -10.25
N LEU A 243 -14.88 -7.55 -9.64
CA LEU A 243 -14.70 -8.83 -8.97
C LEU A 243 -14.45 -9.97 -9.97
N ASP A 244 -13.71 -10.98 -9.52
CA ASP A 244 -13.69 -12.28 -10.18
C ASP A 244 -14.97 -13.04 -9.84
N ILE A 245 -15.85 -13.19 -10.83
CA ILE A 245 -17.13 -13.92 -10.70
C ILE A 245 -17.15 -15.04 -11.74
N SER A 246 -17.19 -16.27 -11.27
CA SER A 246 -17.20 -17.48 -12.10
C SER A 246 -18.45 -18.31 -11.87
N VAL A 247 -18.88 -19.05 -12.91
CA VAL A 247 -20.05 -19.94 -12.84
C VAL A 247 -19.60 -21.36 -13.13
N LEU A 248 -19.87 -22.26 -12.18
CA LEU A 248 -19.61 -23.68 -12.31
C LEU A 248 -20.75 -24.37 -13.06
N ASP A 249 -20.42 -25.40 -13.83
CA ASP A 249 -21.45 -26.33 -14.31
C ASP A 249 -22.00 -27.17 -13.15
N PRO A 250 -23.27 -27.61 -13.17
CA PRO A 250 -23.87 -28.37 -12.06
C PRO A 250 -23.08 -29.64 -11.66
N SER A 251 -22.39 -30.27 -12.62
CA SER A 251 -21.59 -31.48 -12.41
C SER A 251 -20.16 -31.20 -11.89
N ASP A 252 -19.72 -29.94 -11.84
CA ASP A 252 -18.39 -29.57 -11.36
C ASP A 252 -18.27 -29.88 -9.86
N LYS A 253 -17.10 -30.40 -9.44
CA LYS A 253 -16.81 -30.79 -8.06
C LYS A 253 -16.11 -29.69 -7.26
N ARG A 254 -15.73 -28.58 -7.90
CA ARG A 254 -15.21 -27.39 -7.19
C ARG A 254 -16.26 -26.86 -6.22
N LYS A 255 -15.77 -26.26 -5.13
CA LYS A 255 -16.62 -25.61 -4.13
C LYS A 255 -17.06 -24.24 -4.64
N GLU A 256 -18.35 -23.97 -4.51
CA GLU A 256 -18.97 -22.67 -4.68
C GLU A 256 -19.05 -21.93 -3.34
N ASN A 257 -19.20 -20.61 -3.40
CA ASN A 257 -19.61 -19.79 -2.25
C ASN A 257 -20.97 -19.10 -2.50
N MET A 258 -21.52 -19.18 -3.71
CA MET A 258 -22.89 -18.79 -4.02
C MET A 258 -23.65 -19.96 -4.66
N SER A 259 -24.60 -20.54 -3.93
CA SER A 259 -25.40 -21.68 -4.41
C SER A 259 -26.78 -21.20 -4.89
N ILE A 260 -27.23 -21.63 -6.07
CA ILE A 260 -28.57 -21.29 -6.58
C ILE A 260 -29.39 -22.56 -6.73
N TYR A 261 -30.57 -22.62 -6.12
CA TYR A 261 -31.47 -23.77 -6.19
C TYR A 261 -32.76 -23.39 -6.92
N PHE A 262 -33.27 -24.32 -7.73
CA PHE A 262 -34.53 -24.16 -8.49
C PHE A 262 -35.62 -25.14 -8.00
N PRO A 263 -36.16 -24.96 -6.78
CA PRO A 263 -37.27 -25.76 -6.30
C PRO A 263 -38.59 -25.34 -6.99
N LYS A 264 -39.66 -26.12 -6.77
CA LYS A 264 -41.03 -25.68 -7.08
C LYS A 264 -41.52 -24.75 -5.97
N ASP A 265 -42.42 -23.81 -6.24
CA ASP A 265 -43.02 -22.89 -5.24
C ASP A 265 -43.43 -23.60 -3.93
N LYS A 266 -44.18 -24.70 -4.04
CA LYS A 266 -44.62 -25.49 -2.87
C LYS A 266 -43.48 -26.04 -2.00
N ASP A 267 -42.28 -26.15 -2.55
CA ASP A 267 -41.08 -26.67 -1.90
C ASP A 267 -40.15 -25.55 -1.40
N MET A 268 -40.34 -24.29 -1.82
CA MET A 268 -39.58 -23.12 -1.34
C MET A 268 -39.63 -22.98 0.18
N ALA A 269 -40.82 -23.17 0.76
CA ALA A 269 -41.07 -23.10 2.21
C ALA A 269 -40.23 -24.09 3.04
N LYS A 270 -39.69 -25.16 2.42
CA LYS A 270 -38.79 -26.12 3.09
C LYS A 270 -37.41 -25.52 3.35
N TYR A 271 -37.02 -24.50 2.59
CA TYR A 271 -35.72 -23.85 2.65
C TYR A 271 -35.78 -22.51 3.40
N GLN A 272 -36.87 -21.74 3.22
CA GLN A 272 -37.05 -20.41 3.84
C GLN A 272 -37.91 -20.42 5.12
N GLY A 273 -38.56 -21.55 5.45
CA GLY A 273 -39.53 -21.64 6.54
C GLY A 273 -40.99 -21.36 6.11
N PRO A 274 -41.99 -21.74 6.92
CA PRO A 274 -43.39 -21.81 6.51
C PRO A 274 -44.09 -20.45 6.34
N THR A 275 -43.47 -19.36 6.81
CA THR A 275 -44.03 -18.01 6.85
C THR A 275 -44.03 -17.32 5.48
N TYR A 276 -43.20 -17.79 4.55
CA TYR A 276 -43.02 -17.19 3.24
C TYR A 276 -43.63 -18.12 2.18
N ARG A 277 -44.81 -17.75 1.67
CA ARG A 277 -45.48 -18.45 0.56
C ARG A 277 -45.59 -17.48 -0.62
N ASN A 278 -45.54 -18.00 -1.85
CA ASN A 278 -45.69 -17.22 -3.08
C ASN A 278 -44.52 -16.24 -3.36
N ASN A 279 -43.31 -16.64 -2.99
CA ASN A 279 -42.08 -15.92 -3.34
C ASN A 279 -41.48 -16.54 -4.61
N TRP A 280 -41.21 -15.69 -5.59
CA TRP A 280 -40.62 -16.09 -6.87
C TRP A 280 -39.12 -16.32 -6.77
N GLY A 281 -38.49 -15.56 -5.88
CA GLY A 281 -37.08 -15.68 -5.52
C GLY A 281 -36.90 -15.45 -4.03
N TYR A 282 -35.73 -15.85 -3.54
CA TYR A 282 -35.24 -15.56 -2.21
C TYR A 282 -33.73 -15.68 -2.20
N PHE A 283 -33.05 -14.72 -1.58
CA PHE A 283 -31.62 -14.80 -1.30
C PHE A 283 -31.38 -14.69 0.20
N ASN A 284 -30.26 -15.27 0.63
CA ASN A 284 -29.67 -14.98 1.92
C ASN A 284 -28.16 -15.10 1.81
N TYR A 285 -27.45 -14.17 2.43
CA TYR A 285 -26.00 -14.24 2.57
C TYR A 285 -25.57 -14.44 4.02
N PHE A 286 -24.31 -14.81 4.18
CA PHE A 286 -23.62 -14.90 5.45
C PHE A 286 -22.35 -14.07 5.34
N ASP A 287 -22.15 -13.23 6.33
CA ASP A 287 -21.00 -12.37 6.46
C ASP A 287 -20.27 -12.63 7.79
N SER A 288 -19.01 -12.20 7.83
CA SER A 288 -18.23 -12.03 9.05
C SER A 288 -17.64 -10.64 8.97
N ASP A 289 -17.89 -9.80 9.96
CA ASP A 289 -17.47 -8.40 9.97
C ASP A 289 -17.91 -7.64 8.69
N ASN A 290 -19.15 -7.88 8.24
CA ASN A 290 -19.76 -7.32 7.02
C ASN A 290 -19.11 -7.76 5.69
N MET A 291 -18.14 -8.67 5.74
CA MET A 291 -17.56 -9.30 4.56
C MET A 291 -18.36 -10.55 4.21
N ILE A 292 -19.08 -10.50 3.10
CA ILE A 292 -19.88 -11.63 2.63
C ILE A 292 -18.93 -12.75 2.18
N TYR A 293 -19.12 -13.95 2.74
CA TYR A 293 -18.33 -15.13 2.39
C TYR A 293 -19.15 -16.27 1.81
N LYS A 294 -20.48 -16.22 1.93
CA LYS A 294 -21.39 -17.24 1.39
C LYS A 294 -22.77 -16.68 1.09
N ALA A 295 -23.41 -17.14 0.03
CA ALA A 295 -24.82 -16.89 -0.23
C ALA A 295 -25.54 -18.15 -0.75
N TYR A 296 -26.84 -18.21 -0.54
CA TYR A 296 -27.72 -19.15 -1.24
C TYR A 296 -28.96 -18.43 -1.75
N LEU A 297 -29.39 -18.86 -2.93
CA LEU A 297 -30.53 -18.31 -3.65
C LEU A 297 -31.51 -19.43 -3.96
N LEU A 298 -32.79 -19.12 -3.93
CA LEU A 298 -33.88 -19.98 -4.34
C LEU A 298 -34.67 -19.28 -5.43
N ILE A 299 -35.00 -20.00 -6.50
CA ILE A 299 -35.72 -19.44 -7.65
C ILE A 299 -36.85 -20.39 -8.02
N ASP A 300 -38.09 -19.90 -8.04
CA ASP A 300 -39.25 -20.72 -8.38
C ASP A 300 -39.15 -21.19 -9.83
N ARG A 301 -39.06 -22.52 -9.98
CA ARG A 301 -38.92 -23.17 -11.27
C ARG A 301 -40.22 -23.20 -12.07
N ASP A 302 -41.38 -23.05 -11.41
CA ASP A 302 -42.68 -23.11 -12.07
C ASP A 302 -43.03 -21.78 -12.80
N LEU A 303 -42.19 -20.74 -12.68
CA LEU A 303 -42.28 -19.50 -13.44
C LEU A 303 -42.03 -19.69 -14.94
N SER A 304 -42.59 -18.78 -15.76
CA SER A 304 -42.18 -18.65 -17.16
C SER A 304 -40.69 -18.30 -17.26
N GLN A 305 -40.05 -18.64 -18.39
CA GLN A 305 -38.62 -18.38 -18.55
C GLN A 305 -38.26 -16.89 -18.39
N ASP A 306 -39.10 -15.98 -18.89
CA ASP A 306 -38.83 -14.54 -18.82
C ASP A 306 -38.88 -14.01 -17.39
N LEU A 307 -39.89 -14.43 -16.61
CA LEU A 307 -39.99 -14.07 -15.18
C LEU A 307 -38.85 -14.72 -14.38
N ARG A 308 -38.47 -15.95 -14.72
CA ARG A 308 -37.34 -16.59 -14.04
C ARG A 308 -36.01 -15.90 -14.36
N ASN A 309 -35.84 -15.36 -15.57
CA ASN A 309 -34.67 -14.55 -15.92
C ASN A 309 -34.61 -13.24 -15.13
N GLU A 310 -35.76 -12.59 -14.91
CA GLU A 310 -35.90 -11.41 -14.04
C GLU A 310 -35.45 -11.73 -12.62
N VAL A 311 -35.99 -12.81 -12.03
CA VAL A 311 -35.61 -13.25 -10.68
C VAL A 311 -34.13 -13.66 -10.60
N ILE A 312 -33.58 -14.35 -11.61
CA ILE A 312 -32.13 -14.67 -11.64
C ILE A 312 -31.28 -13.40 -11.59
N LEU A 313 -31.67 -12.36 -12.33
CA LEU A 313 -30.95 -11.09 -12.36
C LEU A 313 -31.00 -10.40 -10.99
N GLU A 314 -32.19 -10.34 -10.41
CA GLU A 314 -32.48 -9.71 -9.12
C GLU A 314 -31.73 -10.37 -7.97
N GLU A 315 -31.95 -11.67 -7.78
CA GLU A 315 -31.44 -12.40 -6.61
C GLU A 315 -29.91 -12.44 -6.58
N ILE A 316 -29.25 -12.61 -7.74
CA ILE A 316 -27.78 -12.58 -7.81
C ILE A 316 -27.25 -11.17 -7.50
N THR A 317 -27.95 -10.13 -7.96
CA THR A 317 -27.53 -8.74 -7.72
C THR A 317 -27.70 -8.35 -6.26
N GLN A 318 -28.86 -8.67 -5.67
CA GLN A 318 -29.15 -8.40 -4.26
C GLN A 318 -28.19 -9.16 -3.33
N ALA A 319 -27.83 -10.40 -3.69
CA ALA A 319 -26.84 -11.20 -2.96
C ALA A 319 -25.40 -10.62 -2.98
N LEU A 320 -25.14 -9.52 -3.71
CA LEU A 320 -23.90 -8.75 -3.57
C LEU A 320 -23.84 -7.89 -2.30
N GLY A 321 -24.98 -7.71 -1.61
CA GLY A 321 -25.15 -6.76 -0.51
C GLY A 321 -26.08 -5.59 -0.85
N LEU A 322 -26.88 -5.71 -1.91
CA LEU A 322 -27.82 -4.70 -2.40
C LEU A 322 -29.26 -5.18 -2.15
N GLY A 323 -29.55 -5.54 -0.91
CA GLY A 323 -30.67 -6.42 -0.57
C GLY A 323 -32.01 -5.76 -0.30
N ASN A 324 -32.21 -4.51 -0.71
CA ASN A 324 -33.43 -3.76 -0.44
C ASN A 324 -34.13 -3.35 -1.73
N ASP A 325 -35.47 -3.43 -1.73
CA ASP A 325 -36.30 -3.14 -2.89
C ASP A 325 -37.09 -1.83 -2.72
N THR A 326 -37.46 -1.23 -3.85
CA THR A 326 -38.12 0.07 -3.87
C THR A 326 -39.07 0.22 -5.06
N TYR A 327 -39.98 1.19 -4.98
CA TYR A 327 -40.84 1.60 -6.09
C TYR A 327 -40.27 2.74 -6.95
N ASP A 328 -39.04 3.19 -6.68
CA ASP A 328 -38.53 4.47 -7.21
C ASP A 328 -38.25 4.41 -8.74
N TYR A 329 -37.83 3.25 -9.26
CA TYR A 329 -37.45 3.06 -10.66
C TYR A 329 -38.07 1.77 -11.24
N LYS A 330 -38.94 1.90 -12.24
CA LYS A 330 -39.68 0.75 -12.82
C LYS A 330 -38.82 -0.20 -13.65
N ASP A 331 -37.72 0.31 -14.21
CA ASP A 331 -36.75 -0.46 -15.00
C ASP A 331 -35.57 -0.96 -14.17
N SER A 332 -35.58 -0.73 -12.85
CA SER A 332 -34.53 -1.16 -11.94
C SER A 332 -34.69 -2.63 -11.57
N VAL A 333 -33.56 -3.29 -11.38
CA VAL A 333 -33.50 -4.63 -10.81
C VAL A 333 -33.96 -4.69 -9.34
N PHE A 334 -33.95 -3.56 -8.62
CA PHE A 334 -34.40 -3.44 -7.21
C PHE A 334 -35.86 -2.99 -7.11
N GLN A 335 -36.67 -3.33 -8.10
CA GLN A 335 -38.07 -2.91 -8.18
C GLN A 335 -38.95 -3.86 -7.38
N GLN A 336 -39.70 -3.33 -6.41
CA GLN A 336 -40.62 -4.11 -5.59
C GLN A 336 -41.83 -4.65 -6.39
N GLU A 337 -42.27 -3.97 -7.45
CA GLU A 337 -43.33 -4.48 -8.34
C GLU A 337 -42.83 -5.67 -9.18
N LYS A 338 -43.41 -6.85 -8.93
CA LYS A 338 -43.19 -8.06 -9.75
C LYS A 338 -43.82 -7.95 -11.16
N ASN A 339 -43.42 -8.85 -12.08
CA ASN A 339 -43.88 -8.97 -13.47
C ASN A 339 -43.40 -7.86 -14.44
N GLN A 340 -42.19 -7.31 -14.26
CA GLN A 340 -41.68 -6.30 -15.19
C GLN A 340 -40.91 -6.91 -16.37
N ALA A 341 -40.54 -8.20 -16.30
CA ALA A 341 -39.67 -8.89 -17.25
C ALA A 341 -38.33 -8.17 -17.48
N VAL A 342 -37.79 -7.56 -16.42
CA VAL A 342 -36.50 -6.86 -16.44
C VAL A 342 -35.37 -7.88 -16.57
N THR A 343 -34.66 -7.87 -17.70
CA THR A 343 -33.59 -8.84 -18.01
C THR A 343 -32.23 -8.19 -18.28
N HIS A 344 -32.08 -6.93 -17.88
CA HIS A 344 -30.87 -6.14 -18.00
C HIS A 344 -30.84 -5.02 -16.95
N TYR A 345 -29.63 -4.55 -16.61
CA TYR A 345 -29.45 -3.41 -15.71
C TYR A 345 -29.79 -2.09 -16.39
N SER A 346 -30.59 -1.26 -15.71
CA SER A 346 -30.81 0.15 -16.05
C SER A 346 -29.52 0.97 -15.88
N ALA A 347 -29.56 2.24 -16.28
CA ALA A 347 -28.45 3.15 -16.02
C ALA A 347 -28.23 3.38 -14.51
N MET A 348 -29.32 3.42 -13.74
CA MET A 348 -29.28 3.62 -12.29
C MET A 348 -28.70 2.38 -11.57
N ASP A 349 -29.12 1.17 -11.94
CA ASP A 349 -28.62 -0.07 -11.33
C ASP A 349 -27.10 -0.18 -11.46
N LYS A 350 -26.57 0.13 -12.66
CA LYS A 350 -25.12 0.13 -12.91
C LYS A 350 -24.39 1.08 -11.97
N LYS A 351 -24.98 2.24 -11.66
CA LYS A 351 -24.39 3.23 -10.76
C LYS A 351 -24.40 2.76 -9.31
N VAL A 352 -25.51 2.18 -8.86
CA VAL A 352 -25.63 1.58 -7.51
C VAL A 352 -24.61 0.45 -7.32
N ILE A 353 -24.50 -0.46 -8.30
CA ILE A 353 -23.55 -1.58 -8.25
C ILE A 353 -22.11 -1.07 -8.25
N GLN A 354 -21.79 -0.08 -9.10
CA GLN A 354 -20.47 0.54 -9.13
C GLN A 354 -20.12 1.24 -7.81
N LEU A 355 -21.08 1.95 -7.20
CA LEU A 355 -20.89 2.64 -5.91
C LEU A 355 -20.55 1.65 -4.79
N LEU A 356 -21.25 0.51 -4.70
CA LEU A 356 -20.95 -0.52 -3.70
C LEU A 356 -19.50 -1.01 -3.80
N TYR A 357 -18.96 -1.12 -5.01
CA TYR A 357 -17.64 -1.69 -5.28
C TYR A 357 -16.54 -0.66 -5.57
N LEU A 358 -16.78 0.61 -5.28
CA LEU A 358 -15.67 1.55 -5.10
C LEU A 358 -14.77 1.01 -3.98
N LYS A 359 -13.45 1.15 -4.19
CA LYS A 359 -12.44 0.64 -3.26
C LYS A 359 -12.53 1.32 -1.90
N GLU A 360 -12.97 2.57 -1.91
CA GLU A 360 -13.12 3.42 -0.74
C GLU A 360 -14.42 3.17 0.02
N ILE A 361 -15.34 2.37 -0.54
CA ILE A 361 -16.51 1.87 0.15
C ILE A 361 -16.15 0.51 0.78
N GLU A 362 -15.86 0.54 2.07
CA GLU A 362 -15.40 -0.62 2.83
C GLU A 362 -16.57 -1.34 3.53
N PRO A 363 -16.48 -2.66 3.77
CA PRO A 363 -17.40 -3.37 4.64
C PRO A 363 -17.52 -2.69 6.01
N GLY A 364 -18.75 -2.61 6.54
CA GLY A 364 -19.00 -2.03 7.85
C GLY A 364 -19.15 -0.50 7.87
N MET A 365 -18.98 0.20 6.74
CA MET A 365 -19.28 1.63 6.67
C MET A 365 -20.77 1.88 6.87
N ASP A 366 -21.11 2.85 7.71
CA ASP A 366 -22.49 3.33 7.83
C ASP A 366 -22.80 4.45 6.83
N LYS A 367 -24.04 4.95 6.89
CA LYS A 367 -24.49 6.05 6.03
C LYS A 367 -23.61 7.30 6.12
N GLU A 368 -23.15 7.67 7.32
CA GLU A 368 -22.38 8.89 7.51
C GLU A 368 -20.98 8.73 6.92
N ALA A 369 -20.32 7.60 7.20
CA ALA A 369 -19.02 7.25 6.64
C ALA A 369 -19.07 7.20 5.09
N VAL A 370 -20.11 6.57 4.51
CA VAL A 370 -20.27 6.53 3.05
C VAL A 370 -20.43 7.94 2.47
N LEU A 371 -21.24 8.80 3.09
CA LEU A 371 -21.45 10.17 2.61
C LEU A 371 -20.18 11.01 2.70
N GLU A 372 -19.42 10.89 3.80
CA GLU A 372 -18.13 11.56 3.96
C GLU A 372 -17.14 11.12 2.89
N THR A 373 -17.02 9.80 2.67
CA THR A 373 -16.16 9.22 1.63
C THR A 373 -16.52 9.74 0.25
N LEU A 374 -17.81 9.73 -0.13
CA LEU A 374 -18.24 10.09 -1.49
C LEU A 374 -18.32 11.59 -1.75
N ASN A 375 -18.34 12.43 -0.70
CA ASN A 375 -18.49 13.88 -0.82
C ASN A 375 -17.61 14.55 -1.91
N PRO A 376 -16.32 14.19 -2.09
CA PRO A 376 -15.47 14.82 -3.10
C PRO A 376 -15.90 14.54 -4.56
N ILE A 377 -16.73 13.52 -4.79
CA ILE A 377 -17.14 13.06 -6.12
C ILE A 377 -18.65 13.15 -6.37
N ILE A 378 -19.36 13.94 -5.56
CA ILE A 378 -20.80 14.22 -5.74
C ILE A 378 -21.01 15.57 -6.45
N ARG A 379 -21.93 15.63 -7.42
CA ARG A 379 -22.37 16.86 -8.10
C ARG A 379 -23.75 17.34 -7.66
#